data_AF-A0A1M5ZZS0-F1
#
_entry.id   AF-A0A1M5ZZS0-F1
#
_cell.length_a   1.000
_cell.length_b   1.000
_cell.length_c   1.000
_cell.angle_alpha   90.00
_cell.angle_beta   90.00
_cell.angle_gamma   90.00
#
_symmetry.space_group_name_H-M   'P 1'
#
loop_
_entity.id
_entity.type
_entity.pdbx_description
1 polymer ?
#
loop_
_entity_poly.entity_id
_entity_poly.type
_entity_poly.pdbx_seq_one_letter_code
_entity_poly.pdbx_strand_id
1 'polypeptide(L)'
;MKNLVKASLVAAMLAAPLMADESFGGIGITIYQVKDGVHVAEVIPGTPAAETKLQAGDVITAVDGVALAGHDIDFSKDQLRGQVNKPLEITYISEGETYTATLRRAQITVKDLNNKDVSAWYGDKAELNAQELETFASAKVNDKQLVAVLNRGSLVKEDARVATADFNGIYVEKAEQFGPKVQTNNVVRNNDIALRGFTRKAVSYSVKTPGKTVVTIMNADGEQVARLVNDGALAGINTVAWDASNIPSGRYMVSIDHNGSVSGKFAILK
;
A
#
# COMPACT_ATOMS: atom_id res chain seq x y z
N MET A 1 5.66 23.91 39.51
CA MET A 1 6.44 22.74 39.08
C MET A 1 6.08 22.47 37.63
N LYS A 2 7.01 22.70 36.70
CA LYS A 2 6.79 22.50 35.26
C LYS A 2 6.83 21.00 34.99
N ASN A 3 5.72 20.41 34.56
CA ASN A 3 5.68 19.02 34.14
C ASN A 3 6.48 18.89 32.84
N LEU A 4 7.67 18.30 32.96
CA LEU A 4 8.46 17.82 31.84
C LEU A 4 7.64 16.72 31.15
N VAL A 5 7.09 17.04 29.98
CA VAL A 5 6.61 16.03 29.03
C VAL A 5 7.84 15.19 28.69
N LYS A 6 7.84 13.93 29.14
CA LYS A 6 8.85 12.95 28.75
C LYS A 6 8.73 12.81 27.23
N ALA A 7 9.72 13.34 26.50
CA ALA A 7 9.90 13.05 25.09
C ALA A 7 10.10 11.54 24.95
N SER A 8 9.04 10.83 24.59
CA SER A 8 9.16 9.43 24.19
C SER A 8 9.89 9.45 22.85
N LEU A 9 11.08 8.86 22.83
CA LEU A 9 11.89 8.69 21.63
C LEU A 9 11.14 7.71 20.71
N VAL A 10 10.26 8.21 19.84
CA VAL A 10 9.54 7.38 18.86
C VAL A 10 10.48 7.16 17.68
N ALA A 11 11.13 6.01 17.65
CA ALA A 11 11.83 5.56 16.46
C ALA A 11 10.79 5.01 15.49
N ALA A 12 10.58 5.69 14.36
CA ALA A 12 9.87 5.11 13.22
C ALA A 12 10.74 3.98 12.66
N MET A 13 10.51 2.76 13.13
CA MET A 13 11.16 1.57 12.61
C MET A 13 10.30 1.01 11.47
N LEU A 14 10.72 1.26 10.22
CA LEU A 14 10.64 0.20 9.23
C LEU A 14 11.36 -0.98 9.88
N ALA A 15 10.66 -1.96 10.45
CA ALA A 15 11.35 -2.95 11.26
C ALA A 15 12.41 -3.69 10.41
N ALA A 16 13.58 -3.90 10.99
CA ALA A 16 14.92 -4.07 10.41
C ALA A 16 15.74 -2.76 10.37
N PRO A 17 17.02 -2.77 10.76
CA PRO A 17 17.86 -1.58 10.64
C PRO A 17 17.91 -1.19 9.17
N LEU A 18 17.48 0.04 8.88
CA LEU A 18 17.50 0.73 7.59
C LEU A 18 18.92 0.91 6.99
N MET A 19 19.85 0.01 7.29
CA MET A 19 21.27 0.16 6.96
C MET A 19 21.72 -0.86 5.91
N ALA A 20 20.77 -1.58 5.30
CA ALA A 20 21.05 -2.61 4.32
C ALA A 20 20.13 -2.49 3.11
N ASP A 21 20.70 -2.78 1.94
CA ASP A 21 19.96 -2.88 0.70
C ASP A 21 18.91 -4.00 0.81
N GLU A 22 17.65 -3.67 0.53
CA GLU A 22 16.54 -4.61 0.60
C GLU A 22 15.63 -4.45 -0.63
N SER A 23 15.00 -5.53 -1.07
CA SER A 23 13.92 -5.48 -2.06
C SER A 23 12.81 -6.44 -1.66
N PHE A 24 11.57 -5.96 -1.65
CA PHE A 24 10.41 -6.73 -1.20
C PHE A 24 9.13 -6.21 -1.84
N GLY A 25 8.11 -7.06 -1.96
CA GLY A 25 6.76 -6.60 -2.29
C GLY A 25 6.10 -5.97 -1.06
N GLY A 26 5.62 -4.74 -1.16
CA GLY A 26 5.00 -4.01 -0.06
C GLY A 26 4.07 -2.89 -0.54
N ILE A 27 3.51 -2.13 0.40
CA ILE A 27 2.52 -1.07 0.10
C ILE A 27 3.07 0.36 0.20
N GLY A 28 4.29 0.55 0.72
CA GLY A 28 4.92 1.87 0.80
C GLY A 28 4.47 2.72 1.99
N ILE A 29 4.59 2.17 3.19
CA ILE A 29 4.37 2.90 4.45
C ILE A 29 5.53 2.66 5.41
N THR A 30 5.76 3.61 6.31
CA THR A 30 6.56 3.39 7.52
C THR A 30 5.62 3.22 8.70
N ILE A 31 6.00 2.35 9.64
CA ILE A 31 5.13 1.97 10.76
C ILE A 31 5.90 1.95 12.08
N TYR A 32 5.19 1.94 13.20
CA TYR A 32 5.71 1.48 14.47
C TYR A 32 4.65 0.66 15.22
N GLN A 33 5.13 -0.21 16.10
CA GLN A 33 4.25 -1.07 16.88
C GLN A 33 3.41 -0.25 17.85
N VAL A 34 2.11 -0.56 17.91
CA VAL A 34 1.21 -0.11 18.97
C VAL A 34 0.45 -1.31 19.54
N LYS A 35 -0.33 -1.07 20.61
CA LYS A 35 -1.07 -2.14 21.29
C LYS A 35 -2.09 -2.83 20.37
N ASP A 36 -2.79 -2.05 19.56
CA ASP A 36 -3.95 -2.51 18.79
C ASP A 36 -3.60 -2.90 17.34
N GLY A 37 -2.31 -2.89 16.99
CA GLY A 37 -1.81 -3.17 15.65
C GLY A 37 -0.55 -2.37 15.34
N VAL A 38 -0.47 -1.81 14.14
CA VAL A 38 0.66 -0.95 13.74
C VAL A 38 0.19 0.44 13.35
N HIS A 39 0.84 1.45 13.89
CA HIS A 39 0.56 2.84 13.57
C HIS A 39 1.35 3.22 12.32
N VAL A 40 0.66 3.75 11.32
CA VAL A 40 1.23 4.39 10.14
C VAL A 40 1.95 5.67 10.53
N ALA A 41 3.28 5.63 10.53
CA ALA A 41 4.10 6.80 10.76
C ALA A 41 4.02 7.73 9.53
N GLU A 42 4.28 7.19 8.35
CA GLU A 42 4.22 7.94 7.09
C GLU A 42 3.75 7.06 5.93
N VAL A 43 3.14 7.71 4.93
CA VAL A 43 2.78 7.10 3.65
C VAL A 43 3.74 7.63 2.60
N ILE A 44 4.40 6.72 1.88
CA ILE A 44 5.45 7.07 0.92
C ILE A 44 4.77 7.50 -0.40
N PRO A 45 5.05 8.70 -0.94
CA PRO A 45 4.50 9.15 -2.21
C PRO A 45 4.80 8.18 -3.37
N GLY A 46 3.90 8.11 -4.35
CA GLY A 46 4.11 7.27 -5.55
C GLY A 46 4.09 5.76 -5.28
N THR A 47 3.61 5.33 -4.10
CA THR A 47 3.44 3.92 -3.74
C THR A 47 1.96 3.55 -3.62
N PRO A 48 1.60 2.26 -3.59
CA PRO A 48 0.20 1.83 -3.52
C PRO A 48 -0.58 2.44 -2.34
N ALA A 49 0.03 2.62 -1.17
CA ALA A 49 -0.63 3.22 -0.01
C ALA A 49 -1.03 4.67 -0.26
N ALA A 50 -0.24 5.43 -1.02
CA ALA A 50 -0.54 6.83 -1.37
C ALA A 50 -1.75 6.98 -2.30
N GLU A 51 -2.18 5.89 -2.97
CA GLU A 51 -3.39 5.87 -3.80
C GLU A 51 -4.67 5.63 -2.97
N THR A 52 -4.53 5.45 -1.65
CA THR A 52 -5.65 5.20 -0.74
C THR A 52 -5.92 6.39 0.18
N LYS A 53 -6.96 6.26 1.01
CA LYS A 53 -7.23 7.20 2.12
C LYS A 53 -6.40 6.93 3.37
N LEU A 54 -5.44 6.01 3.33
CA LEU A 54 -4.55 5.75 4.46
C LEU A 54 -3.64 6.97 4.64
N GLN A 55 -3.46 7.42 5.88
CA GLN A 55 -2.67 8.59 6.21
C GLN A 55 -1.75 8.33 7.41
N ALA A 56 -0.74 9.18 7.55
CA ALA A 56 0.04 9.25 8.78
C ALA A 56 -0.89 9.54 9.96
N GLY A 57 -0.80 8.77 11.03
CA GLY A 57 -1.78 8.85 12.13
C GLY A 57 -2.66 7.59 12.27
N ASP A 58 -2.87 6.87 11.18
CA ASP A 58 -3.79 5.73 11.17
C ASP A 58 -3.20 4.50 11.88
N VAL A 59 -4.08 3.63 12.38
CA VAL A 59 -3.68 2.34 12.98
C VAL A 59 -4.22 1.20 12.14
N ILE A 60 -3.35 0.43 11.51
CA ILE A 60 -3.71 -0.80 10.82
C ILE A 60 -3.92 -1.89 11.87
N THR A 61 -5.14 -2.42 11.93
CA THR A 61 -5.57 -3.40 12.94
C THR A 61 -5.65 -4.81 12.38
N ALA A 62 -5.83 -4.96 11.06
CA ALA A 62 -5.84 -6.27 10.41
C ALA A 62 -5.33 -6.22 8.97
N VAL A 63 -4.82 -7.37 8.52
CA VAL A 63 -4.36 -7.63 7.15
C VAL A 63 -4.99 -8.93 6.67
N ASP A 64 -5.70 -8.91 5.54
CA ASP A 64 -6.37 -10.06 4.93
C ASP A 64 -7.30 -10.83 5.91
N GLY A 65 -7.84 -10.12 6.90
CA GLY A 65 -8.68 -10.64 7.99
C GLY A 65 -7.91 -11.15 9.22
N VAL A 66 -6.57 -11.15 9.18
CA VAL A 66 -5.70 -11.52 10.30
C VAL A 66 -5.45 -10.29 11.17
N ALA A 67 -5.82 -10.37 12.45
CA ALA A 67 -5.60 -9.29 13.40
C ALA A 67 -4.11 -9.10 13.70
N LEU A 68 -3.67 -7.83 13.81
CA LEU A 68 -2.29 -7.47 14.15
C LEU A 68 -2.11 -7.19 15.66
N ALA A 69 -3.20 -6.97 16.39
CA ALA A 69 -3.17 -6.71 17.83
C ALA A 69 -2.50 -7.87 18.59
N GLY A 70 -1.58 -7.53 19.50
CA GLY A 70 -0.85 -8.51 20.31
C GLY A 70 0.29 -9.25 19.61
N HIS A 71 0.49 -9.03 18.30
CA HIS A 71 1.66 -9.50 17.57
C HIS A 71 2.78 -8.47 17.59
N ASP A 72 4.01 -8.91 17.26
CA ASP A 72 5.14 -8.01 17.10
C ASP A 72 5.16 -7.34 15.72
N ILE A 73 6.10 -6.42 15.56
CA ILE A 73 6.22 -5.62 14.35
C ILE A 73 6.71 -6.45 13.16
N ASP A 74 7.49 -7.50 13.41
CA ASP A 74 8.01 -8.38 12.37
C ASP A 74 6.88 -9.24 11.78
N PHE A 75 5.98 -9.77 12.61
CA PHE A 75 4.77 -10.43 12.14
C PHE A 75 3.93 -9.48 11.27
N SER A 76 3.75 -8.24 11.72
CA SER A 76 2.96 -7.24 11.00
C SER A 76 3.60 -6.87 9.65
N LYS A 77 4.94 -6.78 9.59
CA LYS A 77 5.67 -6.65 8.33
C LYS A 77 5.43 -7.83 7.40
N ASP A 78 5.48 -9.06 7.90
CA ASP A 78 5.28 -10.25 7.09
C ASP A 78 3.87 -10.29 6.48
N GLN A 79 2.87 -9.76 7.20
CA GLN A 79 1.51 -9.61 6.67
C GLN A 79 1.41 -8.53 5.59
N LEU A 80 2.02 -7.35 5.81
CA LEU A 80 1.98 -6.22 4.88
C LEU A 80 2.85 -6.46 3.64
N ARG A 81 3.95 -7.20 3.78
CA ARG A 81 4.83 -7.64 2.71
C ARG A 81 4.27 -8.89 2.03
N GLY A 82 4.83 -9.25 0.88
CA GLY A 82 4.41 -10.43 0.13
C GLY A 82 4.81 -10.36 -1.34
N GLN A 83 4.22 -11.25 -2.14
CA GLN A 83 4.46 -11.27 -3.58
C GLN A 83 4.03 -9.94 -4.23
N VAL A 84 4.84 -9.45 -5.17
CA VAL A 84 4.52 -8.26 -5.98
C VAL A 84 3.24 -8.51 -6.78
N ASN A 85 2.43 -7.48 -6.99
CA ASN A 85 1.11 -7.50 -7.65
C ASN A 85 0.00 -8.25 -6.92
N LYS A 86 0.32 -9.05 -5.90
CA LYS A 86 -0.67 -9.72 -5.06
C LYS A 86 -1.51 -8.71 -4.28
N PRO A 87 -2.86 -8.77 -4.38
CA PRO A 87 -3.72 -7.89 -3.61
C PRO A 87 -3.65 -8.19 -2.11
N LEU A 88 -3.93 -7.16 -1.33
CA LEU A 88 -3.91 -7.14 0.13
C LEU A 88 -5.09 -6.28 0.57
N GLU A 89 -5.92 -6.79 1.48
CA GLU A 89 -6.91 -6.00 2.21
C GLU A 89 -6.35 -5.59 3.56
N ILE A 90 -6.34 -4.30 3.87
CA ILE A 90 -6.05 -3.79 5.21
C ILE A 90 -7.33 -3.27 5.86
N THR A 91 -7.44 -3.48 7.16
CA THR A 91 -8.40 -2.80 8.04
C THR A 91 -7.63 -1.83 8.91
N TYR A 92 -8.08 -0.59 8.97
CA TYR A 92 -7.40 0.45 9.74
C TYR A 92 -8.38 1.40 10.40
N ILE A 93 -7.94 2.04 11.48
CA ILE A 93 -8.67 3.07 12.19
C ILE A 93 -8.08 4.42 11.81
N SER A 94 -8.94 5.34 11.38
CA SER A 94 -8.59 6.73 11.06
C SER A 94 -9.62 7.63 11.72
N GLU A 95 -9.16 8.62 12.50
CA GLU A 95 -10.04 9.55 13.25
C GLU A 95 -11.12 8.85 14.11
N GLY A 96 -10.85 7.64 14.60
CA GLY A 96 -11.76 6.84 15.41
C GLY A 96 -12.76 5.98 14.62
N GLU A 97 -12.80 6.11 13.29
CA GLU A 97 -13.65 5.29 12.42
C GLU A 97 -12.85 4.14 11.79
N THR A 98 -13.53 3.02 11.50
CA THR A 98 -12.93 1.85 10.88
C THR A 98 -13.10 1.89 9.36
N TYR A 99 -12.00 1.73 8.66
CA TYR A 99 -11.92 1.71 7.21
C TYR A 99 -11.28 0.41 6.71
N THR A 100 -11.60 0.07 5.47
CA THR A 100 -10.93 -1.00 4.73
C THR A 100 -10.37 -0.47 3.42
N ALA A 101 -9.21 -0.99 3.01
CA ALA A 101 -8.58 -0.67 1.74
C ALA A 101 -8.04 -1.94 1.09
N THR A 102 -8.28 -2.11 -0.21
CA THR A 102 -7.60 -3.12 -1.01
C THR A 102 -6.49 -2.44 -1.80
N LEU A 103 -5.27 -2.94 -1.68
CA LEU A 103 -4.07 -2.44 -2.36
C LEU A 103 -3.38 -3.58 -3.09
N ARG A 104 -2.55 -3.24 -4.08
CA ARG A 104 -1.61 -4.19 -4.67
C ARG A 104 -0.22 -3.94 -4.12
N ARG A 105 0.53 -5.00 -3.84
CA ARG A 105 1.93 -4.85 -3.44
C ARG A 105 2.77 -4.42 -4.64
N ALA A 106 3.59 -3.40 -4.48
CA ALA A 106 4.61 -2.99 -5.44
C ALA A 106 5.97 -3.51 -5.01
N GLN A 107 6.89 -3.70 -5.96
CA GLN A 107 8.29 -3.96 -5.64
C GLN A 107 8.90 -2.67 -5.07
N ILE A 108 9.17 -2.69 -3.76
CA ILE A 108 9.86 -1.62 -3.05
C ILE A 108 11.32 -2.02 -2.91
N THR A 109 12.22 -1.12 -3.30
CA THR A 109 13.66 -1.27 -3.11
C THR A 109 14.14 -0.19 -2.16
N VAL A 110 14.81 -0.60 -1.09
CA VAL A 110 15.49 0.30 -0.16
C VAL A 110 16.97 0.21 -0.47
N LYS A 111 17.63 1.35 -0.68
CA LYS A 111 19.09 1.43 -0.78
C LYS A 111 19.66 2.24 0.35
N ASP A 112 20.72 1.74 0.96
CA ASP A 112 21.54 2.55 1.86
C ASP A 112 22.33 3.58 1.06
N LEU A 113 22.14 4.85 1.39
CA LEU A 113 22.86 5.97 0.78
C LEU A 113 24.05 6.29 1.68
N ASN A 114 25.05 5.39 1.62
CA ASN A 114 26.26 5.43 2.44
C ASN A 114 26.84 6.84 2.55
N ASN A 115 27.07 7.28 3.79
CA ASN A 115 27.54 8.63 4.08
C ASN A 115 28.89 8.97 3.41
N LYS A 116 29.78 7.97 3.21
CA LYS A 116 31.06 8.19 2.52
C LYS A 116 30.86 8.60 1.06
N ASP A 117 29.90 8.00 0.39
CA ASP A 117 29.60 8.32 -1.01
C ASP A 117 28.96 9.70 -1.12
N VAL A 118 28.11 10.06 -0.15
CA VAL A 118 27.50 11.39 -0.05
C VAL A 118 28.57 12.46 0.18
N SER A 119 29.50 12.24 1.13
CA SER A 119 30.64 13.13 1.37
C SER A 119 31.55 13.24 0.15
N ALA A 120 31.76 12.17 -0.61
CA ALA A 120 32.54 12.22 -1.84
C ALA A 120 31.88 13.12 -2.92
N TRP A 121 30.55 13.24 -2.91
CA TRP A 121 29.81 14.07 -3.88
C TRP A 121 29.73 15.54 -3.45
N TYR A 122 29.37 15.79 -2.19
CA TYR A 122 29.07 17.14 -1.69
C TYR A 122 30.13 17.73 -0.75
N GLY A 123 31.20 17.00 -0.47
CA GLY A 123 32.16 17.31 0.58
C GLY A 123 31.61 17.01 1.99
N ASP A 124 32.39 17.33 3.01
CA ASP A 124 32.04 17.12 4.43
C ASP A 124 31.03 18.17 4.95
N LYS A 125 29.92 18.34 4.22
CA LYS A 125 28.81 19.19 4.69
C LYS A 125 28.19 18.58 5.95
N ALA A 126 27.90 19.44 6.92
CA ALA A 126 27.20 19.04 8.14
C ALA A 126 25.72 18.69 7.87
N GLU A 127 25.11 19.36 6.89
CA GLU A 127 23.70 19.19 6.53
C GLU A 127 23.53 19.17 5.01
N LEU A 128 22.53 18.43 4.55
CA LEU A 128 22.05 18.44 3.17
C LEU A 128 20.57 18.80 3.12
N ASN A 129 20.18 19.45 2.03
CA ASN A 129 18.76 19.67 1.74
C ASN A 129 18.16 18.52 0.92
N ALA A 130 16.83 18.48 0.82
CA ALA A 130 16.11 17.43 0.10
C ALA A 130 16.54 17.30 -1.37
N GLN A 131 16.69 18.41 -2.09
CA GLN A 131 17.09 18.40 -3.50
C GLN A 131 18.47 17.76 -3.72
N GLU A 132 19.43 18.05 -2.83
CA GLU A 132 20.76 17.43 -2.87
C GLU A 132 20.66 15.91 -2.67
N LEU A 133 19.88 15.48 -1.68
CA LEU A 133 19.69 14.07 -1.38
C LEU A 133 18.96 13.33 -2.50
N GLU A 134 17.90 13.92 -3.07
CA GLU A 134 17.17 13.34 -4.20
C GLU A 134 18.04 13.24 -5.45
N THR A 135 18.85 14.26 -5.73
CA THR A 135 19.80 14.26 -6.86
C THR A 135 20.79 13.13 -6.71
N PHE A 136 21.39 13.00 -5.53
CA PHE A 136 22.34 11.93 -5.23
C PHE A 136 21.69 10.55 -5.31
N ALA A 137 20.55 10.37 -4.65
CA ALA A 137 19.83 9.09 -4.60
C ALA A 137 19.37 8.66 -6.01
N SER A 138 18.91 9.58 -6.83
CA SER A 138 18.49 9.29 -8.21
C SER A 138 19.66 8.81 -9.08
N ALA A 139 20.88 9.28 -8.83
CA ALA A 139 22.07 8.86 -9.57
C ALA A 139 22.59 7.46 -9.15
N LYS A 140 22.16 6.93 -8.01
CA LYS A 140 22.61 5.62 -7.50
C LYS A 140 21.88 4.43 -8.12
N VAL A 141 20.65 4.63 -8.58
CA VAL A 141 19.81 3.55 -9.15
C VAL A 141 19.18 4.05 -10.44
N ASN A 142 19.67 3.56 -11.58
CA ASN A 142 19.31 4.09 -12.89
C ASN A 142 18.11 3.39 -13.55
N ASP A 143 17.80 2.17 -13.13
CA ASP A 143 16.75 1.30 -13.69
C ASP A 143 15.39 1.46 -12.97
N LYS A 144 15.39 2.05 -11.77
CA LYS A 144 14.20 2.27 -10.95
C LYS A 144 13.86 3.75 -10.82
N GLN A 145 12.67 4.05 -10.30
CA GLN A 145 12.22 5.41 -9.99
C GLN A 145 12.44 5.66 -8.49
N LEU A 146 13.17 6.71 -8.14
CA LEU A 146 13.21 7.23 -6.76
C LEU A 146 11.85 7.84 -6.42
N VAL A 147 11.30 7.49 -5.26
CA VAL A 147 10.02 8.04 -4.77
C VAL A 147 10.16 8.78 -3.44
N ALA A 148 11.20 8.48 -2.66
CA ALA A 148 11.45 9.15 -1.40
C ALA A 148 12.92 8.98 -0.96
N VAL A 149 13.40 9.94 -0.18
CA VAL A 149 14.59 9.75 0.66
C VAL A 149 14.17 9.77 2.12
N LEU A 150 14.65 8.80 2.89
CA LEU A 150 14.46 8.74 4.33
C LEU A 150 15.74 9.15 5.05
N ASN A 151 15.59 9.82 6.18
CA ASN A 151 16.65 10.03 7.17
C ASN A 151 16.22 9.37 8.47
N ARG A 152 16.96 8.34 8.91
CA ARG A 152 16.64 7.57 10.13
C ARG A 152 15.19 7.06 10.18
N GLY A 153 14.66 6.66 9.03
CA GLY A 153 13.30 6.10 8.90
C GLY A 153 12.17 7.10 8.76
N SER A 154 12.46 8.39 8.74
CA SER A 154 11.48 9.44 8.46
C SER A 154 11.73 10.08 7.11
N LEU A 155 10.66 10.45 6.40
CA LEU A 155 10.71 11.10 5.10
C LEU A 155 11.40 12.46 5.20
N VAL A 156 12.39 12.67 4.35
CA VAL A 156 12.99 13.98 4.16
C VAL A 156 12.00 14.84 3.37
N LYS A 157 11.48 15.89 4.01
CA LYS A 157 10.56 16.84 3.36
C LYS A 157 11.33 17.80 2.46
N GLU A 158 10.66 18.32 1.42
CA GLU A 158 11.24 19.18 0.39
C GLU A 158 12.01 20.40 0.94
N ASP A 159 11.52 20.99 2.04
CA ASP A 159 12.11 22.16 2.71
C ASP A 159 13.11 21.81 3.82
N ALA A 160 13.32 20.52 4.11
CA ALA A 160 14.14 20.08 5.22
C ALA A 160 15.64 20.23 4.94
N ARG A 161 16.39 20.53 6.01
CA ARG A 161 17.83 20.32 6.10
C ARG A 161 18.10 19.30 7.18
N VAL A 162 18.86 18.27 6.84
CA VAL A 162 19.09 17.10 7.70
C VAL A 162 20.58 16.82 7.81
N ALA A 163 21.01 16.37 8.98
CA ALA A 163 22.39 16.00 9.24
C ALA A 163 22.84 14.87 8.30
N THR A 164 24.10 14.92 7.85
CA THR A 164 24.68 13.96 6.91
C THR A 164 24.96 12.61 7.56
N ALA A 165 23.93 11.79 7.70
CA ALA A 165 24.02 10.41 8.18
C ALA A 165 22.73 9.63 7.89
N ASP A 166 22.83 8.30 7.79
CA ASP A 166 21.70 7.36 7.90
C ASP A 166 20.56 7.62 6.89
N PHE A 167 20.93 7.76 5.61
CA PHE A 167 19.98 8.03 4.53
C PHE A 167 19.60 6.78 3.76
N ASN A 168 18.34 6.70 3.33
CA ASN A 168 17.88 5.65 2.44
C ASN A 168 17.13 6.19 1.25
N GLY A 169 17.46 5.69 0.06
CA GLY A 169 16.63 5.89 -1.13
C GLY A 169 15.56 4.81 -1.18
N ILE A 170 14.31 5.22 -1.39
CA ILE A 170 13.19 4.32 -1.65
C ILE A 170 12.86 4.39 -3.13
N TYR A 171 12.86 3.23 -3.77
CA TYR A 171 12.66 3.11 -5.21
C TYR A 171 11.53 2.13 -5.52
N VAL A 172 10.83 2.40 -6.62
CA VAL A 172 9.82 1.52 -7.23
C VAL A 172 10.18 1.28 -8.70
N GLU A 173 9.60 0.24 -9.29
CA GLU A 173 9.73 0.01 -10.74
C GLU A 173 9.22 1.21 -11.55
N LYS A 174 9.91 1.55 -12.64
CA LYS A 174 9.46 2.61 -13.55
C LYS A 174 8.11 2.25 -14.13
N ALA A 175 7.25 3.25 -14.30
CA ALA A 175 5.80 3.15 -14.54
C ALA A 175 5.32 2.32 -15.76
N GLU A 176 6.19 1.64 -16.51
CA GLU A 176 5.79 0.78 -17.64
C GLU A 176 5.34 -0.64 -17.23
N GLN A 177 5.36 -1.00 -15.94
CA GLN A 177 5.05 -2.37 -15.50
C GLN A 177 3.83 -2.52 -14.59
N PHE A 178 3.24 -1.41 -14.15
CA PHE A 178 1.94 -1.48 -13.50
C PHE A 178 0.88 -1.52 -14.60
N GLY A 179 0.12 -2.62 -14.67
CA GLY A 179 -1.10 -2.71 -15.49
C GLY A 179 -1.99 -1.47 -15.31
N PRO A 180 -2.97 -1.26 -16.21
CA PRO A 180 -3.61 0.04 -16.45
C PRO A 180 -3.80 0.84 -15.17
N LYS A 181 -3.16 2.01 -15.11
CA LYS A 181 -3.29 2.99 -14.03
C LYS A 181 -4.75 3.03 -13.59
N VAL A 182 -5.02 2.75 -12.31
CA VAL A 182 -6.33 3.08 -11.73
C VAL A 182 -6.45 4.58 -11.95
N GLN A 183 -7.28 4.97 -12.92
CA GLN A 183 -7.50 6.38 -13.18
C GLN A 183 -8.07 6.94 -11.89
N THR A 184 -7.32 7.84 -11.25
CA THR A 184 -7.75 8.60 -10.08
C THR A 184 -8.81 9.61 -10.51
N ASN A 185 -9.96 9.11 -10.96
CA ASN A 185 -11.19 9.86 -11.01
C ASN A 185 -11.83 9.65 -9.64
N ASN A 186 -11.56 10.56 -8.70
CA ASN A 186 -12.21 10.69 -7.40
C ASN A 186 -12.90 9.39 -6.92
N VAL A 187 -12.11 8.41 -6.45
CA VAL A 187 -12.65 7.18 -5.87
C VAL A 187 -13.29 7.54 -4.54
N VAL A 188 -14.56 7.92 -4.61
CA VAL A 188 -15.45 7.97 -3.46
C VAL A 188 -15.58 6.52 -2.99
N ARG A 189 -14.89 6.15 -1.90
CA ARG A 189 -15.26 4.95 -1.11
C ARG A 189 -16.66 5.19 -0.57
N ASN A 190 -17.63 4.81 -1.36
CA ASN A 190 -19.02 4.77 -0.98
C ASN A 190 -19.32 3.32 -0.57
N ASN A 191 -20.02 3.14 0.55
CA ASN A 191 -20.60 1.85 1.02
C ASN A 191 -21.68 1.30 0.06
N ASP A 192 -21.56 1.62 -1.23
CA ASP A 192 -22.58 1.50 -2.24
C ASP A 192 -22.34 0.27 -3.11
N ILE A 193 -21.10 -0.23 -3.16
CA ILE A 193 -20.68 -1.38 -3.96
C ILE A 193 -20.31 -2.54 -3.03
N ALA A 194 -21.07 -3.63 -3.09
CA ALA A 194 -20.81 -4.80 -2.25
C ALA A 194 -20.98 -6.12 -3.00
N LEU A 195 -20.03 -7.03 -2.83
CA LEU A 195 -20.17 -8.41 -3.28
C LEU A 195 -21.25 -9.13 -2.47
N ARG A 196 -22.21 -9.75 -3.15
CA ARG A 196 -23.35 -10.47 -2.57
C ARG A 196 -23.30 -11.98 -2.80
N GLY A 197 -22.69 -12.43 -3.88
CA GLY A 197 -22.57 -13.85 -4.20
C GLY A 197 -21.39 -14.13 -5.11
N PHE A 198 -20.72 -15.26 -4.87
CA PHE A 198 -19.60 -15.73 -5.68
C PHE A 198 -19.70 -17.24 -5.81
N THR A 199 -20.05 -17.71 -7.01
CA THR A 199 -20.30 -19.14 -7.30
C THR A 199 -19.65 -19.50 -8.63
N ARG A 200 -19.64 -20.77 -9.01
CA ARG A 200 -19.10 -21.20 -10.31
C ARG A 200 -19.87 -20.74 -11.54
N LYS A 201 -21.10 -20.25 -11.36
CA LYS A 201 -22.00 -19.86 -12.45
C LYS A 201 -22.27 -18.36 -12.53
N ALA A 202 -22.09 -17.66 -11.41
CA ALA A 202 -22.45 -16.26 -11.31
C ALA A 202 -21.66 -15.53 -10.22
N VAL A 203 -21.47 -14.23 -10.46
CA VAL A 203 -21.08 -13.25 -9.45
C VAL A 203 -22.21 -12.25 -9.27
N SER A 204 -22.67 -12.09 -8.04
CA SER A 204 -23.73 -11.15 -7.67
C SER A 204 -23.16 -10.03 -6.81
N TYR A 205 -23.56 -8.79 -7.09
CA TYR A 205 -23.11 -7.59 -6.39
C TYR A 205 -24.23 -6.57 -6.29
N SER A 206 -24.15 -5.63 -5.35
CA SER A 206 -25.06 -4.49 -5.26
C SER A 206 -24.35 -3.19 -5.59
N VAL A 207 -25.02 -2.27 -6.30
CA VAL A 207 -24.58 -0.89 -6.58
C VAL A 207 -25.73 0.08 -6.24
N LYS A 208 -25.45 1.34 -5.86
CA LYS A 208 -26.53 2.32 -5.57
C LYS A 208 -27.01 3.11 -6.78
N THR A 209 -26.20 3.21 -7.82
CA THR A 209 -26.53 3.94 -9.05
C THR A 209 -26.51 2.99 -10.24
N PRO A 210 -27.28 3.28 -11.30
CA PRO A 210 -27.09 2.60 -12.57
C PRO A 210 -25.74 2.94 -13.20
N GLY A 211 -25.19 2.03 -14.01
CA GLY A 211 -23.98 2.31 -14.77
C GLY A 211 -23.14 1.09 -15.12
N LYS A 212 -22.01 1.36 -15.77
CA LYS A 212 -21.07 0.32 -16.20
C LYS A 212 -20.36 -0.24 -14.98
N THR A 213 -20.33 -1.56 -14.91
CA THR A 213 -19.66 -2.31 -13.84
C THR A 213 -18.71 -3.34 -14.43
N VAL A 214 -17.52 -3.45 -13.88
CA VAL A 214 -16.51 -4.44 -14.23
C VAL A 214 -16.15 -5.24 -12.99
N VAL A 215 -16.38 -6.55 -13.05
CA VAL A 215 -16.00 -7.50 -11.99
C VAL A 215 -14.71 -8.19 -12.40
N THR A 216 -13.65 -8.04 -11.63
CA THR A 216 -12.35 -8.66 -11.85
C THR A 216 -12.09 -9.69 -10.76
N ILE A 217 -11.74 -10.91 -11.12
CA ILE A 217 -11.52 -12.02 -10.20
C ILE A 217 -10.04 -12.39 -10.29
N MET A 218 -9.38 -12.47 -9.14
CA MET A 218 -7.95 -12.78 -9.05
C MET A 218 -7.69 -13.94 -8.09
N ASN A 219 -6.74 -14.80 -8.43
CA ASN A 219 -6.30 -15.89 -7.57
C ASN A 219 -5.41 -15.38 -6.42
N ALA A 220 -4.95 -16.30 -5.57
CA ALA A 220 -4.11 -15.99 -4.41
C ALA A 220 -2.72 -15.45 -4.77
N ASP A 221 -2.27 -15.65 -6.01
CA ASP A 221 -0.99 -15.15 -6.54
C ASP A 221 -1.16 -13.79 -7.24
N GLY A 222 -2.39 -13.26 -7.30
CA GLY A 222 -2.72 -11.96 -7.90
C GLY A 222 -2.97 -12.01 -9.40
N GLU A 223 -2.95 -13.19 -10.03
CA GLU A 223 -3.27 -13.34 -11.44
C GLU A 223 -4.77 -13.17 -11.68
N GLN A 224 -5.12 -12.42 -12.73
CA GLN A 224 -6.52 -12.24 -13.13
C GLN A 224 -7.03 -13.53 -13.79
N VAL A 225 -7.96 -14.20 -13.12
CA VAL A 225 -8.60 -15.42 -13.64
C VAL A 225 -9.83 -15.11 -14.49
N ALA A 226 -10.49 -13.97 -14.25
CA ALA A 226 -11.63 -13.54 -15.05
C ALA A 226 -11.87 -12.03 -14.95
N ARG A 227 -12.48 -11.48 -16.01
CA ARG A 227 -12.98 -10.10 -16.07
C ARG A 227 -14.35 -10.10 -16.73
N LEU A 228 -15.36 -9.70 -15.99
CA LEU A 228 -16.76 -9.73 -16.39
C LEU A 228 -17.27 -8.29 -16.49
N VAL A 229 -18.00 -7.97 -17.55
CA VAL A 229 -18.50 -6.61 -17.80
C VAL A 229 -20.02 -6.62 -17.81
N ASN A 230 -20.62 -5.67 -17.10
CA ASN A 230 -22.04 -5.34 -17.15
C ASN A 230 -22.19 -3.86 -17.47
N ASP A 231 -22.48 -3.55 -18.73
CA ASP A 231 -22.57 -2.15 -19.21
C ASP A 231 -23.82 -1.40 -18.72
N GLY A 232 -24.80 -2.09 -18.12
CA GLY A 232 -26.08 -1.52 -17.70
C GLY A 232 -26.54 -2.01 -16.34
N ALA A 233 -25.64 -2.11 -15.36
CA ALA A 233 -26.03 -2.48 -14.01
C ALA A 233 -27.05 -1.46 -13.49
N LEU A 234 -28.12 -1.93 -12.84
CA LEU A 234 -29.14 -1.09 -12.24
C LEU A 234 -28.82 -0.84 -10.76
N ALA A 235 -29.39 0.21 -10.17
CA ALA A 235 -29.35 0.35 -8.72
C ALA A 235 -29.99 -0.88 -8.05
N GLY A 236 -29.33 -1.42 -7.01
CA GLY A 236 -29.71 -2.67 -6.36
C GLY A 236 -28.79 -3.84 -6.70
N ILE A 237 -29.30 -5.06 -6.56
CA ILE A 237 -28.54 -6.29 -6.80
C ILE A 237 -28.51 -6.61 -8.29
N ASN A 238 -27.32 -6.83 -8.81
CA ASN A 238 -27.07 -7.29 -10.17
C ASN A 238 -26.32 -8.61 -10.11
N THR A 239 -26.44 -9.38 -11.19
CA THR A 239 -25.73 -10.65 -11.33
C THR A 239 -25.14 -10.74 -12.72
N VAL A 240 -23.89 -11.17 -12.80
CA VAL A 240 -23.20 -11.45 -14.06
C VAL A 240 -22.88 -12.94 -14.09
N ALA A 241 -23.30 -13.59 -15.17
CA ALA A 241 -22.98 -14.99 -15.41
C ALA A 241 -21.49 -15.14 -15.78
N TRP A 242 -20.89 -16.23 -15.34
CA TRP A 242 -19.55 -16.66 -15.73
C TRP A 242 -19.44 -18.17 -15.58
N ASP A 243 -18.46 -18.78 -16.24
CA ASP A 243 -18.17 -20.20 -16.11
C ASP A 243 -16.84 -20.39 -15.40
N ALA A 244 -16.89 -20.88 -14.16
CA ALA A 244 -15.72 -21.19 -13.36
C ALA A 244 -15.55 -22.71 -13.13
N SER A 245 -16.06 -23.55 -14.03
CA SER A 245 -15.98 -25.01 -13.89
C SER A 245 -14.53 -25.51 -13.82
N ASN A 246 -13.61 -24.84 -14.53
CA ASN A 246 -12.18 -25.17 -14.55
C ASN A 246 -11.34 -24.37 -13.54
N ILE A 247 -11.95 -23.49 -12.75
CA ILE A 247 -11.25 -22.69 -11.76
C ILE A 247 -11.15 -23.49 -10.45
N PRO A 248 -9.96 -23.64 -9.85
CA PRO A 248 -9.81 -24.34 -8.58
C PRO A 248 -10.70 -23.77 -7.46
N SER A 249 -11.11 -24.62 -6.52
CA SER A 249 -11.71 -24.12 -5.28
C SER A 249 -10.63 -23.41 -4.46
N GLY A 250 -10.98 -22.29 -3.82
CA GLY A 250 -9.99 -21.52 -3.07
C GLY A 250 -10.44 -20.10 -2.74
N ARG A 251 -9.53 -19.33 -2.14
CA ARG A 251 -9.74 -17.92 -1.84
C ARG A 251 -9.35 -17.07 -3.05
N TYR A 252 -10.29 -16.24 -3.51
CA TYR A 252 -10.12 -15.32 -4.62
C TYR A 252 -10.43 -13.90 -4.18
N MET A 253 -9.73 -12.93 -4.76
CA MET A 253 -10.10 -11.52 -4.65
C MET A 253 -11.11 -11.19 -5.75
N VAL A 254 -12.27 -10.66 -5.38
CA VAL A 254 -13.26 -10.15 -6.32
C VAL A 254 -13.31 -8.63 -6.20
N SER A 255 -12.85 -7.94 -7.24
CA SER A 255 -12.86 -6.48 -7.36
C SER A 255 -14.00 -6.05 -8.26
N ILE A 256 -14.80 -5.09 -7.82
CA ILE A 256 -15.94 -4.53 -8.55
C ILE A 256 -15.67 -3.05 -8.76
N ASP A 257 -15.42 -2.67 -10.01
CA ASP A 257 -15.35 -1.28 -10.47
C ASP A 257 -16.73 -0.89 -11.00
N HIS A 258 -17.34 0.16 -10.45
CA HIS A 258 -18.60 0.72 -10.91
C HIS A 258 -18.49 2.24 -11.01
N ASN A 259 -18.72 2.77 -12.21
CA ASN A 259 -18.61 4.22 -12.50
C ASN A 259 -17.32 4.85 -11.96
N GLY A 260 -16.19 4.13 -11.99
CA GLY A 260 -14.89 4.59 -11.50
C GLY A 260 -14.66 4.41 -9.99
N SER A 261 -15.65 3.93 -9.24
CA SER A 261 -15.50 3.55 -7.83
C SER A 261 -15.21 2.05 -7.71
N VAL A 262 -14.19 1.67 -6.94
CA VAL A 262 -13.74 0.28 -6.82
C VAL A 262 -13.99 -0.27 -5.41
N SER A 263 -14.51 -1.49 -5.33
CA SER A 263 -14.69 -2.28 -4.11
C SER A 263 -14.08 -3.67 -4.27
N GLY A 264 -13.14 -4.03 -3.40
CA GLY A 264 -12.51 -5.35 -3.36
C GLY A 264 -13.01 -6.16 -2.19
N LYS A 265 -13.26 -7.46 -2.38
CA LYS A 265 -13.55 -8.39 -1.28
C LYS A 265 -13.01 -9.77 -1.58
N PHE A 266 -12.37 -10.39 -0.59
CA PHE A 266 -12.02 -11.81 -0.66
C PHE A 266 -13.26 -12.70 -0.50
N ALA A 267 -13.37 -13.72 -1.36
CA ALA A 267 -14.43 -14.71 -1.32
C ALA A 267 -13.89 -16.11 -1.63
N ILE A 268 -14.55 -17.12 -1.08
CA ILE A 268 -14.20 -18.52 -1.34
C ILE A 268 -15.03 -19.01 -2.53
N LEU A 269 -14.36 -19.45 -3.59
CA LEU A 269 -14.99 -20.23 -4.66
C LEU A 269 -15.06 -21.68 -4.19
N LYS A 270 -16.28 -22.21 -4.08
CA LYS A 270 -16.53 -23.62 -3.76
C LYS A 270 -16.55 -24.44 -5.04
#